data_AF-A0A6G1H9I1-F1
#
_entry.id   AF-A0A6G1H9I1-F1
#
_cell.length_a   1.000
_cell.length_b   1.000
_cell.length_c   1.000
_cell.angle_alpha   90.00
_cell.angle_beta   90.00
_cell.angle_gamma   90.00
#
_symmetry.space_group_name_H-M   'P 1'
#
loop_
_entity.id
_entity.type
_entity.pdbx_description
1 polymer ?
#
loop_
_entity_poly.entity_id
_entity_poly.type
_entity_poly.pdbx_seq_one_letter_code
_entity_poly.pdbx_strand_id
1 'polypeptide(L)'
;LQPLWLNLTGYPPIPTGALTVAQPTLVASVDGCTNPSTMWSCALPKEEQQAVEPNQSDQPNFTLSIRFRNDTISNTTLTQPTSRFAIRRFHGERAVPNNPLFSPFPSPPSAEDQAFLGKTTDNTTQPFQGEKTPFFISFEANAQTPSRTVKRAVTTTTASDDDLTTVIPSPDVNSDGTAASANLLPSPSEQPLQLYDRGLETEHYGFFIYYDRSIFMKSIQFQNSSDAGLGEIPADQNGGSTFVGATARCTWAQTRYLVQIWTRAGDNAKLLPASNDTSRDAVYNRPGTFPYPLTITLDRHGGDQSSKMVYCYGMDERGRIVAENKMFQAETRSFQGKLVNPSKGPFENVTVSPADGGPGGIDGGTGGCLCKWQN
;
A
#
# COMPACT_ATOMS: atom_id res chain seq x y z
N LEU A 1 -4.78 -8.52 24.47
CA LEU A 1 -5.94 -7.60 24.40
C LEU A 1 -6.98 -8.29 23.53
N GLN A 2 -8.20 -8.53 24.01
CA GLN A 2 -9.26 -9.13 23.17
C GLN A 2 -9.89 -8.07 22.26
N PRO A 3 -10.20 -8.37 20.99
CA PRO A 3 -10.84 -7.43 20.07
C PRO A 3 -12.23 -7.03 20.59
N LEU A 4 -12.53 -5.74 20.63
CA LEU A 4 -13.88 -5.26 20.94
C LEU A 4 -14.69 -5.24 19.65
N TRP A 5 -15.66 -6.14 19.54
CA TRP A 5 -16.57 -6.18 18.40
C TRP A 5 -17.58 -5.04 18.46
N LEU A 6 -17.68 -4.29 17.36
CA LEU A 6 -18.71 -3.30 17.17
C LEU A 6 -19.75 -3.83 16.17
N ASN A 7 -21.00 -3.88 16.62
CA ASN A 7 -22.15 -4.30 15.84
C ASN A 7 -23.08 -3.10 15.64
N LEU A 8 -23.13 -2.59 14.40
CA LEU A 8 -24.00 -1.50 14.00
C LEU A 8 -25.07 -2.05 13.07
N THR A 9 -26.31 -1.57 13.22
CA THR A 9 -27.38 -2.01 12.33
C THR A 9 -27.04 -1.57 10.91
N GLY A 10 -27.01 -2.53 9.98
CA GLY A 10 -26.76 -2.26 8.57
C GLY A 10 -25.29 -2.35 8.14
N TYR A 11 -24.37 -2.84 8.97
CA TYR A 11 -22.99 -3.13 8.55
C TYR A 11 -22.52 -4.48 9.13
N PRO A 12 -21.73 -5.29 8.40
CA PRO A 12 -21.11 -6.47 8.99
C PRO A 12 -20.31 -6.11 10.26
N PRO A 13 -20.34 -6.92 11.33
CA PRO A 13 -19.56 -6.65 12.53
C PRO A 13 -18.08 -6.44 12.21
N ILE A 14 -17.40 -5.56 12.94
CA ILE A 14 -15.96 -5.32 12.75
C ILE A 14 -15.26 -5.21 14.11
N PRO A 15 -14.06 -5.80 14.29
CA PRO A 15 -13.27 -5.60 15.49
C PRO A 15 -12.72 -4.18 15.54
N THR A 16 -12.64 -3.61 16.74
CA THR A 16 -12.06 -2.28 17.00
C THR A 16 -10.90 -2.38 17.99
N GLY A 17 -10.05 -1.36 17.98
CA GLY A 17 -8.81 -1.32 18.78
C GLY A 17 -7.60 -1.85 18.01
N ALA A 18 -6.49 -2.07 18.72
CA ALA A 18 -5.23 -2.57 18.16
C ALA A 18 -5.30 -4.08 17.91
N LEU A 19 -4.94 -4.50 16.70
CA LEU A 19 -5.03 -5.84 16.16
C LEU A 19 -3.76 -6.15 15.36
N THR A 20 -3.47 -7.43 15.18
CA THR A 20 -2.27 -7.88 14.47
C THR A 20 -2.60 -8.94 13.44
N VAL A 21 -1.91 -8.82 12.30
CA VAL A 21 -1.85 -9.84 11.25
C VAL A 21 -0.43 -10.38 11.26
N ALA A 22 -0.31 -11.66 11.56
CA ALA A 22 0.97 -12.34 11.78
C ALA A 22 1.27 -13.29 10.63
N GLN A 23 2.49 -13.24 10.08
CA GLN A 23 2.99 -14.19 9.09
C GLN A 23 2.01 -14.48 7.93
N PRO A 24 1.46 -13.46 7.26
CA PRO A 24 0.56 -13.71 6.16
C PRO A 24 1.34 -14.36 5.00
N THR A 25 0.69 -15.32 4.35
CA THR A 25 1.26 -16.10 3.26
C THR A 25 1.25 -15.27 1.97
N LEU A 26 2.38 -15.23 1.26
CA LEU A 26 2.45 -14.70 -0.10
C LEU A 26 1.71 -15.67 -1.04
N VAL A 27 0.56 -15.25 -1.56
CA VAL A 27 -0.31 -16.08 -2.42
C VAL A 27 -0.15 -15.77 -3.91
N ALA A 28 0.41 -14.61 -4.25
CA ALA A 28 0.78 -14.27 -5.62
C ALA A 28 1.95 -13.27 -5.66
N SER A 29 2.84 -13.45 -6.64
CA SER A 29 3.96 -12.58 -6.94
C SER A 29 4.14 -12.50 -8.45
N VAL A 30 4.28 -11.29 -8.98
CA VAL A 30 4.61 -11.03 -10.40
C VAL A 30 5.69 -9.96 -10.44
N ASP A 31 6.90 -10.35 -10.85
CA ASP A 31 8.12 -9.55 -10.85
C ASP A 31 8.65 -9.25 -12.25
N GLY A 32 8.33 -10.07 -13.25
CA GLY A 32 8.72 -9.86 -14.66
C GLY A 32 8.12 -8.62 -15.36
N CYS A 33 7.41 -7.76 -14.62
CA CYS A 33 6.98 -6.45 -15.09
C CYS A 33 8.16 -5.45 -15.24
N THR A 34 9.31 -5.74 -14.64
CA THR A 34 10.53 -4.93 -14.71
C THR A 34 11.72 -5.80 -15.16
N ASN A 35 12.79 -5.16 -15.61
CA ASN A 35 14.05 -5.83 -15.94
C ASN A 35 15.22 -5.03 -15.32
N PRO A 36 16.04 -5.61 -14.43
CA PRO A 36 15.96 -6.99 -13.91
C PRO A 36 14.68 -7.23 -13.09
N SER A 37 14.19 -8.48 -13.08
CA SER A 37 12.97 -8.84 -12.34
C SER A 37 13.12 -8.61 -10.83
N THR A 38 14.34 -8.74 -10.29
CA THR A 38 14.69 -8.48 -8.89
C THR A 38 14.40 -7.05 -8.44
N MET A 39 14.20 -6.11 -9.38
CA MET A 39 13.81 -4.74 -9.05
C MET A 39 12.43 -4.72 -8.37
N TRP A 40 11.48 -5.59 -8.77
CA TRP A 40 10.23 -5.76 -8.04
C TRP A 40 10.28 -7.00 -7.13
N SER A 41 10.25 -6.80 -5.82
CA SER A 41 10.37 -7.89 -4.83
C SER A 41 9.24 -7.89 -3.81
N CYS A 42 8.64 -9.04 -3.51
CA CYS A 42 7.66 -9.14 -2.41
C CYS A 42 8.34 -9.39 -1.04
N ALA A 43 9.65 -9.51 -0.98
CA ALA A 43 10.38 -9.51 0.28
C ALA A 43 10.65 -8.09 0.79
N LEU A 44 10.63 -7.91 2.11
CA LEU A 44 11.02 -6.69 2.82
C LEU A 44 12.45 -6.27 2.43
N PRO A 45 12.78 -4.97 2.45
CA PRO A 45 14.17 -4.52 2.29
C PRO A 45 15.10 -5.21 3.29
N LYS A 46 16.36 -5.42 2.91
CA LYS A 46 17.34 -6.16 3.75
C LYS A 46 17.44 -5.59 5.16
N GLU A 47 17.34 -4.28 5.30
CA GLU A 47 17.40 -3.55 6.57
C GLU A 47 16.20 -3.84 7.49
N GLU A 48 15.08 -4.34 6.95
CA GLU A 48 13.85 -4.63 7.70
C GLU A 48 13.68 -6.14 8.02
N GLN A 49 14.48 -7.03 7.40
CA GLN A 49 14.29 -8.48 7.53
C GLN A 49 14.59 -9.01 8.94
N GLN A 50 15.59 -8.43 9.62
CA GLN A 50 15.91 -8.82 11.00
C GLN A 50 14.75 -8.55 11.97
N ALA A 51 13.93 -7.53 11.68
CA ALA A 51 12.80 -7.12 12.52
C ALA A 51 11.67 -8.16 12.56
N VAL A 52 11.60 -9.03 11.55
CA VAL A 52 10.52 -10.00 11.39
C VAL A 52 10.95 -11.43 11.67
N GLU A 53 12.20 -11.68 12.05
CA GLU A 53 12.65 -13.02 12.45
C GLU A 53 11.74 -13.61 13.55
N PRO A 54 11.36 -14.90 13.45
CA PRO A 54 11.87 -15.92 12.53
C PRO A 54 11.09 -16.04 11.20
N ASN A 55 10.25 -15.07 10.84
CA ASN A 55 9.48 -15.10 9.59
C ASN A 55 10.39 -15.12 8.36
N GLN A 56 9.86 -15.60 7.24
CA GLN A 56 10.51 -15.40 5.94
C GLN A 56 10.50 -13.90 5.55
N SER A 57 11.44 -13.48 4.71
CA SER A 57 11.58 -12.07 4.32
C SER A 57 10.35 -11.50 3.59
N ASP A 58 9.52 -12.36 3.01
CA ASP A 58 8.25 -12.05 2.34
C ASP A 58 7.01 -12.29 3.21
N GLN A 59 7.19 -12.47 4.53
CA GLN A 59 6.11 -12.64 5.50
C GLN A 59 6.10 -11.50 6.53
N PRO A 60 5.76 -10.26 6.10
CA PRO A 60 5.74 -9.11 6.98
C PRO A 60 4.62 -9.23 8.03
N ASN A 61 4.91 -8.79 9.25
CA ASN A 61 3.88 -8.63 10.28
C ASN A 61 3.24 -7.25 10.18
N PHE A 62 1.94 -7.17 10.49
CA PHE A 62 1.19 -5.91 10.53
C PHE A 62 0.57 -5.69 11.90
N THR A 63 0.71 -4.47 12.41
CA THR A 63 -0.14 -3.95 13.49
C THR A 63 -1.07 -2.91 12.90
N LEU A 64 -2.37 -3.06 13.16
CA LEU A 64 -3.40 -2.15 12.70
C LEU A 64 -4.34 -1.77 13.83
N SER A 65 -5.03 -0.65 13.69
CA SER A 65 -6.12 -0.28 14.58
C SER A 65 -7.34 0.17 13.80
N ILE A 66 -8.52 -0.25 14.27
CA ILE A 66 -9.80 0.17 13.69
C ILE A 66 -10.56 1.00 14.72
N ARG A 67 -11.04 2.15 14.28
CA ARG A 67 -11.81 3.12 15.06
C ARG A 67 -13.15 3.38 14.40
N PHE A 68 -14.07 3.89 15.19
CA PHE A 68 -15.44 4.19 14.78
C PHE A 68 -15.79 5.64 15.08
N ARG A 69 -16.47 6.30 14.13
CA ARG A 69 -16.92 7.69 14.24
C ARG A 69 -18.44 7.80 14.12
N ASN A 70 -19.10 8.16 15.22
CA ASN A 70 -20.56 8.32 15.31
C ASN A 70 -21.15 9.33 14.29
N ASP A 71 -20.46 10.44 14.03
CA ASP A 71 -21.00 11.57 13.25
C ASP A 71 -21.19 11.29 11.75
N THR A 72 -20.73 10.14 11.26
CA THR A 72 -20.86 9.73 9.84
C THR A 72 -22.16 8.97 9.57
N ILE A 73 -22.96 8.71 10.60
CA ILE A 73 -24.24 8.00 10.49
C ILE A 73 -25.37 9.02 10.43
N SER A 74 -26.03 9.12 9.28
CA SER A 74 -27.16 10.05 9.07
C SER A 74 -28.42 9.67 9.88
N ASN A 75 -28.49 8.46 10.42
CA ASN A 75 -29.65 7.93 11.13
C ASN A 75 -29.27 7.28 12.47
N THR A 76 -29.34 8.06 13.56
CA THR A 76 -28.93 7.69 14.92
C THR A 76 -29.78 6.59 15.58
N THR A 77 -30.85 6.13 14.94
CA THR A 77 -31.63 4.96 15.39
C THR A 77 -30.96 3.62 15.07
N LEU A 78 -29.97 3.59 14.16
CA LEU A 78 -29.23 2.38 13.76
C LEU A 78 -28.06 2.02 14.71
N THR A 79 -27.71 2.93 15.64
CA THR A 79 -26.60 2.78 16.59
C THR A 79 -27.02 2.23 17.95
N GLN A 80 -28.17 1.56 18.09
CA GLN A 80 -28.55 0.99 19.40
C GLN A 80 -27.61 -0.16 19.79
N PRO A 81 -26.78 -0.01 20.84
CA PRO A 81 -26.00 -1.12 21.35
C PRO A 81 -26.93 -2.07 22.09
N THR A 82 -26.81 -3.37 21.82
CA THR A 82 -27.63 -4.42 22.46
C THR A 82 -27.34 -4.62 23.95
N SER A 83 -26.35 -3.92 24.53
CA SER A 83 -26.08 -3.97 25.98
C SER A 83 -25.90 -2.58 26.61
N ARG A 84 -26.62 -2.34 27.70
CA ARG A 84 -26.61 -1.08 28.47
C ARG A 84 -25.33 -0.86 29.30
N PHE A 85 -24.40 -1.83 29.29
CA PHE A 85 -23.19 -1.81 30.12
C PHE A 85 -21.94 -1.26 29.40
N ALA A 86 -21.97 -1.09 28.07
CA ALA A 86 -20.84 -0.56 27.32
C ALA A 86 -20.73 0.98 27.36
N ILE A 87 -21.80 1.69 27.75
CA ILE A 87 -21.97 3.13 27.51
C ILE A 87 -21.01 4.02 28.32
N ARG A 88 -20.47 3.57 29.46
CA ARG A 88 -19.62 4.43 30.32
C ARG A 88 -18.19 4.64 29.82
N ARG A 89 -17.72 3.93 28.77
CA ARG A 89 -16.39 4.14 28.17
C ARG A 89 -16.40 4.76 26.78
N PHE A 90 -17.57 4.96 26.17
CA PHE A 90 -17.70 5.66 24.91
C PHE A 90 -17.93 7.15 25.15
N HIS A 91 -16.86 7.87 25.49
CA HIS A 91 -16.82 9.29 25.18
C HIS A 91 -16.64 9.43 23.66
N GLY A 92 -17.76 9.36 22.93
CA GLY A 92 -17.78 9.81 21.55
C GLY A 92 -17.44 11.30 21.54
N GLU A 93 -16.32 11.66 20.92
CA GLU A 93 -15.97 13.06 20.73
C GLU A 93 -17.07 13.72 19.88
N ARG A 94 -17.64 14.81 20.40
CA ARG A 94 -18.57 15.66 19.64
C ARG A 94 -17.81 16.34 18.51
N ALA A 95 -18.43 16.38 17.33
CA ALA A 95 -17.93 17.03 16.13
C ALA A 95 -17.32 18.42 16.38
N VAL A 96 -16.01 18.52 16.14
CA VAL A 96 -15.36 19.76 15.69
C VAL A 96 -15.14 19.57 14.19
N PRO A 97 -15.64 20.47 13.31
CA PRO A 97 -15.22 20.46 11.91
C PRO A 97 -13.69 20.63 11.91
N ASN A 98 -12.97 19.72 11.24
CA ASN A 98 -11.51 19.57 11.35
C ASN A 98 -11.04 18.97 12.69
N ASN A 99 -11.60 17.85 13.13
CA ASN A 99 -10.91 17.03 14.14
C ASN A 99 -9.68 16.37 13.47
N PRO A 100 -8.44 16.80 13.79
CA PRO A 100 -7.23 16.24 13.19
C PRO A 100 -7.07 14.73 13.46
N LEU A 101 -7.79 14.19 14.45
CA LEU A 101 -7.75 12.77 14.83
C LEU A 101 -8.32 11.81 13.78
N PHE A 102 -9.01 12.30 12.74
CA PHE A 102 -9.60 11.48 11.66
C PHE A 102 -9.23 11.99 10.26
N SER A 103 -8.06 12.61 10.13
CA SER A 103 -7.56 13.06 8.82
C SER A 103 -6.78 11.91 8.17
N PRO A 104 -7.28 11.32 7.06
CA PRO A 104 -6.59 10.21 6.43
C PRO A 104 -5.24 10.67 5.88
N PHE A 105 -4.19 9.89 6.12
CA PHE A 105 -2.88 10.10 5.53
C PHE A 105 -2.32 8.78 4.98
N PRO A 106 -1.84 8.76 3.72
CA PRO A 106 -2.02 9.80 2.69
C PRO A 106 -3.50 10.04 2.37
N SER A 107 -3.81 11.07 1.60
CA SER A 107 -5.20 11.32 1.20
C SER A 107 -5.75 10.14 0.38
N PRO A 108 -7.01 9.72 0.60
CA PRO A 108 -7.59 8.64 -0.18
C PRO A 108 -7.73 9.06 -1.64
N PRO A 109 -7.69 8.12 -2.60
CA PRO A 109 -7.94 8.40 -4.01
C PRO A 109 -9.32 9.02 -4.26
N SER A 110 -9.52 9.65 -5.41
CA SER A 110 -10.81 10.26 -5.76
C SER A 110 -11.91 9.20 -5.91
N ALA A 111 -13.18 9.61 -5.81
CA ALA A 111 -14.29 8.67 -6.00
C ALA A 111 -14.32 8.13 -7.44
N GLU A 112 -13.86 8.91 -8.41
CA GLU A 112 -13.75 8.53 -9.81
C GLU A 112 -12.68 7.45 -10.02
N ASP A 113 -11.50 7.60 -9.42
CA ASP A 113 -10.42 6.60 -9.48
C ASP A 113 -10.84 5.28 -8.80
N GLN A 114 -11.49 5.38 -7.63
CA GLN A 114 -12.03 4.21 -6.93
C GLN A 114 -13.11 3.49 -7.75
N ALA A 115 -14.03 4.22 -8.37
CA ALA A 115 -15.07 3.63 -9.22
C ALA A 115 -14.47 2.99 -10.48
N PHE A 116 -13.44 3.62 -11.06
CA PHE A 116 -12.70 3.07 -12.20
C PHE A 116 -12.03 1.74 -11.82
N LEU A 117 -11.18 1.73 -10.79
CA LEU A 117 -10.47 0.52 -10.38
C LEU A 117 -11.40 -0.59 -9.87
N GLY A 118 -12.46 -0.22 -9.15
CA GLY A 118 -13.50 -1.17 -8.73
C GLY A 118 -14.06 -1.96 -9.93
N LYS A 119 -14.37 -1.23 -11.02
CA LYS A 119 -14.92 -1.79 -12.26
C LYS A 119 -13.88 -2.55 -13.09
N THR A 120 -12.67 -2.02 -13.23
CA THR A 120 -11.69 -2.51 -14.23
C THR A 120 -10.65 -3.47 -13.69
N THR A 121 -10.45 -3.47 -12.37
CA THR A 121 -9.31 -4.12 -11.70
C THR A 121 -9.76 -5.02 -10.58
N ASP A 122 -10.54 -4.48 -9.63
CA ASP A 122 -10.87 -5.18 -8.38
C ASP A 122 -12.06 -6.14 -8.52
N ASN A 123 -12.76 -6.06 -9.67
CA ASN A 123 -13.95 -6.87 -9.96
C ASN A 123 -15.06 -6.69 -8.90
N THR A 124 -15.23 -5.47 -8.41
CA THR A 124 -16.32 -5.11 -7.50
C THR A 124 -17.61 -4.84 -8.28
N THR A 125 -18.74 -4.92 -7.58
CA THR A 125 -20.06 -4.58 -8.11
C THR A 125 -20.47 -3.16 -7.73
N GLN A 126 -21.55 -2.65 -8.33
CA GLN A 126 -22.01 -1.30 -8.03
C GLN A 126 -22.54 -1.18 -6.59
N PRO A 127 -22.21 -0.09 -5.86
CA PRO A 127 -21.35 1.01 -6.28
C PRO A 127 -19.86 0.61 -6.32
N PHE A 128 -19.18 0.82 -7.45
CA PHE A 128 -17.81 0.33 -7.67
C PHE A 128 -16.77 0.92 -6.71
N GLN A 129 -17.02 2.14 -6.25
CA GLN A 129 -16.22 2.83 -5.23
C GLN A 129 -16.51 2.36 -3.80
N GLY A 130 -17.52 1.50 -3.60
CA GLY A 130 -17.97 1.03 -2.31
C GLY A 130 -18.98 1.95 -1.62
N GLU A 131 -19.59 1.43 -0.57
CA GLU A 131 -20.48 2.16 0.32
C GLU A 131 -19.69 2.78 1.47
N LYS A 132 -19.96 4.05 1.79
CA LYS A 132 -19.31 4.73 2.91
C LYS A 132 -19.67 4.07 4.24
N THR A 133 -18.68 3.89 5.10
CA THR A 133 -18.87 3.33 6.45
C THR A 133 -18.34 4.28 7.52
N PRO A 134 -18.73 4.11 8.79
CA PRO A 134 -18.23 4.93 9.88
C PRO A 134 -16.88 4.45 10.46
N PHE A 135 -16.19 3.53 9.77
CA PHE A 135 -14.98 2.88 10.26
C PHE A 135 -13.73 3.45 9.60
N PHE A 136 -12.69 3.62 10.40
CA PHE A 136 -11.39 4.13 9.98
C PHE A 136 -10.30 3.16 10.44
N ILE A 137 -9.30 2.94 9.58
CA ILE A 137 -8.20 2.00 9.81
C ILE A 137 -6.84 2.71 9.73
N SER A 138 -5.95 2.37 10.65
CA SER A 138 -4.58 2.84 10.71
C SER A 138 -3.63 1.64 10.78
N PHE A 139 -2.53 1.67 10.04
CA PHE A 139 -1.43 0.70 10.11
C PHE A 139 -0.25 1.37 10.79
N GLU A 140 0.34 0.67 11.76
CA GLU A 140 1.52 1.15 12.47
C GLU A 140 2.80 0.77 11.71
N ALA A 141 3.77 1.68 11.70
CA ALA A 141 5.09 1.38 11.19
C ALA A 141 5.77 0.34 12.09
N ASN A 142 6.48 -0.63 11.49
CA ASN A 142 7.29 -1.55 12.27
C ASN A 142 8.35 -0.76 13.04
N ALA A 143 8.43 -0.99 14.35
CA ALA A 143 9.14 -0.17 15.35
C ALA A 143 10.66 -0.04 15.15
N GLN A 144 11.23 -0.67 14.12
CA GLN A 144 12.65 -0.63 13.80
C GLN A 144 13.01 0.29 12.63
N THR A 145 12.03 0.92 11.97
CA THR A 145 12.33 1.99 11.01
C THR A 145 12.64 3.25 11.82
N PRO A 146 13.90 3.71 11.90
CA PRO A 146 14.15 4.98 12.57
C PRO A 146 13.34 6.04 11.82
N SER A 147 12.49 6.76 12.56
CA SER A 147 11.81 7.96 12.08
C SER A 147 12.88 9.03 11.79
N ARG A 148 13.62 8.84 10.71
CA ARG A 148 14.52 9.84 10.16
C ARG A 148 13.65 10.80 9.40
N THR A 149 13.80 12.09 9.68
CA THR A 149 13.12 13.13 8.92
C THR A 149 13.64 13.06 7.49
N VAL A 150 12.90 12.34 6.63
CA VAL A 150 13.16 12.27 5.21
C VAL A 150 12.81 13.64 4.63
N LYS A 151 13.78 14.26 3.96
CA LYS A 151 13.57 15.50 3.24
C LYS A 151 13.67 15.19 1.76
N ARG A 152 12.78 15.76 0.94
CA ARG A 152 13.08 15.89 -0.48
C ARG A 152 14.25 16.85 -0.63
N ALA A 153 15.30 16.43 -1.29
CA ALA A 153 16.43 17.31 -1.56
C ALA A 153 15.94 18.53 -2.37
N VAL A 154 16.09 19.74 -1.82
CA VAL A 154 15.80 20.98 -2.56
C VAL A 154 17.04 21.28 -3.39
N THR A 155 17.02 20.94 -4.66
CA THR A 155 18.06 21.31 -5.60
C THR A 155 17.81 22.76 -6.04
N THR A 156 18.52 23.73 -5.46
CA THR A 156 18.59 25.08 -6.04
C THR A 156 19.57 25.05 -7.22
N THR A 157 19.10 24.62 -8.38
CA THR A 157 19.85 24.76 -9.63
C THR A 157 19.42 26.05 -10.32
N THR A 158 20.38 26.95 -10.51
CA THR A 158 20.29 27.97 -11.56
C THR A 158 20.05 27.23 -12.87
N ALA A 159 18.89 27.45 -13.49
CA ALA A 159 18.43 26.76 -14.68
C ALA A 159 19.54 26.65 -15.74
N SER A 160 20.11 25.46 -15.82
CA SER A 160 20.88 24.99 -16.97
C SER A 160 20.26 23.66 -17.36
N ASP A 161 19.28 23.80 -18.26
CA ASP A 161 18.99 22.88 -19.37
C ASP A 161 19.26 21.38 -19.15
N ASP A 162 18.51 20.73 -18.25
CA ASP A 162 18.35 19.28 -18.26
C ASP A 162 16.86 18.93 -18.12
N ASP A 163 16.25 18.54 -19.24
CA ASP A 163 14.81 18.22 -19.41
C ASP A 163 14.30 17.21 -18.34
N LEU A 164 15.15 16.27 -17.93
CA LEU A 164 14.85 15.25 -16.91
C LEU A 164 14.73 15.80 -15.48
N THR A 165 15.30 16.97 -15.17
CA THR A 165 15.19 17.60 -13.83
C THR A 165 13.78 18.10 -13.53
N THR A 166 13.01 18.41 -14.57
CA THR A 166 11.62 18.89 -14.42
C THR A 166 10.63 17.74 -14.20
N VAL A 167 11.00 16.52 -14.62
CA VAL A 167 10.10 15.37 -14.65
C VAL A 167 10.36 14.37 -13.52
N ILE A 168 11.63 14.04 -13.23
CA ILE A 168 11.95 13.11 -12.13
C ILE A 168 11.92 13.88 -10.80
N PRO A 169 11.08 13.49 -9.83
CA PRO A 169 11.02 14.15 -8.54
C PRO A 169 12.35 14.08 -7.79
N SER A 170 12.68 15.12 -7.03
CA SER A 170 13.85 15.12 -6.14
C SER A 170 13.90 13.86 -5.27
N PRO A 171 15.09 13.29 -5.04
CA PRO A 171 15.24 12.08 -4.25
C PRO A 171 14.89 12.32 -2.79
N ASP A 172 14.39 11.27 -2.15
CA ASP A 172 14.26 11.19 -0.71
C ASP A 172 15.63 10.96 -0.07
N VAL A 173 16.02 11.88 0.81
CA VAL A 173 17.30 11.81 1.54
C VAL A 173 17.10 11.96 3.04
N ASN A 174 17.96 11.30 3.80
CA ASN A 174 18.10 11.52 5.23
C ASN A 174 18.69 12.91 5.51
N SER A 175 18.62 13.36 6.77
CA SER A 175 19.17 14.65 7.20
C SER A 175 20.69 14.78 7.01
N ASP A 176 21.42 13.67 6.93
CA ASP A 176 22.87 13.61 6.67
C ASP A 176 23.22 13.59 5.16
N GLY A 177 22.21 13.66 4.28
CA GLY A 177 22.38 13.61 2.83
C GLY A 177 22.54 12.20 2.25
N THR A 178 22.46 11.15 3.08
CA THR A 178 22.40 9.77 2.58
C THR A 178 21.02 9.45 1.98
N ALA A 179 20.94 8.42 1.15
CA ALA A 179 19.67 7.95 0.61
C ALA A 179 18.71 7.57 1.75
N ALA A 180 17.44 7.97 1.62
CA ALA A 180 16.40 7.49 2.53
C ALA A 180 16.27 5.96 2.44
N SER A 181 15.85 5.33 3.54
CA SER A 181 15.64 3.88 3.57
C SER A 181 14.73 3.41 2.43
N ALA A 182 15.02 2.21 1.93
CA ALA A 182 14.07 1.46 1.10
C ALA A 182 12.81 1.14 1.91
N ASN A 183 11.68 0.93 1.23
CA ASN A 183 10.41 0.59 1.88
C ASN A 183 9.57 -0.31 0.96
N LEU A 184 9.12 -1.44 1.50
CA LEU A 184 8.11 -2.27 0.82
C LEU A 184 6.70 -1.82 1.14
N LEU A 185 6.40 -1.52 2.41
CA LEU A 185 5.05 -1.29 2.90
C LEU A 185 4.87 0.15 3.41
N PRO A 186 3.70 0.78 3.21
CA PRO A 186 3.37 2.06 3.81
C PRO A 186 2.80 1.88 5.24
N SER A 187 2.63 3.00 5.96
CA SER A 187 1.92 3.05 7.25
C SER A 187 0.76 4.06 7.19
N PRO A 188 -0.31 3.75 6.42
CA PRO A 188 -1.46 4.64 6.33
C PRO A 188 -2.13 4.85 7.68
N SER A 189 -2.60 6.08 7.95
CA SER A 189 -3.38 6.41 9.15
C SER A 189 -4.77 6.91 8.78
N GLU A 190 -5.75 6.54 9.60
CA GLU A 190 -7.14 7.02 9.58
C GLU A 190 -7.78 6.93 8.20
N GLN A 191 -7.51 5.84 7.48
CA GLN A 191 -8.10 5.59 6.16
C GLN A 191 -9.56 5.17 6.30
N PRO A 192 -10.48 5.77 5.54
CA PRO A 192 -11.89 5.40 5.59
C PRO A 192 -12.08 4.00 4.98
N LEU A 193 -12.73 3.11 5.73
CA LEU A 193 -13.17 1.83 5.19
C LEU A 193 -14.46 2.01 4.41
N GLN A 194 -14.53 1.39 3.23
CA GLN A 194 -15.74 1.26 2.45
C GLN A 194 -16.20 -0.18 2.42
N LEU A 195 -17.51 -0.40 2.35
CA LEU A 195 -18.09 -1.73 2.21
C LEU A 195 -18.37 -1.99 0.73
N TYR A 196 -17.79 -3.05 0.19
CA TYR A 196 -17.97 -3.48 -1.18
C TYR A 196 -18.82 -4.75 -1.22
N ASP A 197 -19.52 -4.95 -2.33
CA ASP A 197 -20.25 -6.18 -2.64
C ASP A 197 -21.22 -6.63 -1.54
N ARG A 198 -21.92 -5.66 -0.93
CA ARG A 198 -22.85 -5.90 0.19
C ARG A 198 -23.80 -7.06 -0.11
N GLY A 199 -23.82 -8.04 0.79
CA GLY A 199 -24.68 -9.21 0.72
C GLY A 199 -24.22 -10.30 -0.27
N LEU A 200 -23.22 -10.05 -1.10
CA LEU A 200 -22.66 -11.02 -2.05
C LEU A 200 -21.56 -11.87 -1.41
N GLU A 201 -21.10 -12.88 -2.14
CA GLU A 201 -20.05 -13.79 -1.66
C GLU A 201 -18.69 -13.12 -1.50
N THR A 202 -18.47 -11.98 -2.14
CA THR A 202 -17.25 -11.17 -2.08
C THR A 202 -17.39 -9.96 -1.16
N GLU A 203 -18.38 -9.94 -0.26
CA GLU A 203 -18.57 -8.82 0.67
C GLU A 203 -17.31 -8.58 1.53
N HIS A 204 -16.76 -7.36 1.46
CA HIS A 204 -15.58 -7.00 2.21
C HIS A 204 -15.55 -5.52 2.55
N TYR A 205 -14.90 -5.20 3.67
CA TYR A 205 -14.42 -3.83 3.89
C TYR A 205 -13.12 -3.64 3.14
N GLY A 206 -12.88 -2.46 2.57
CA GLY A 206 -11.63 -2.18 1.92
C GLY A 206 -11.30 -0.70 1.80
N PHE A 207 -10.03 -0.43 1.54
CA PHE A 207 -9.50 0.86 1.13
C PHE A 207 -8.23 0.62 0.32
N PHE A 208 -7.80 1.64 -0.43
CA PHE A 208 -6.45 1.67 -0.96
C PHE A 208 -5.88 3.08 -0.94
N ILE A 209 -4.56 3.15 -0.98
CA ILE A 209 -3.79 4.40 -1.10
C ILE A 209 -2.75 4.26 -2.21
N TYR A 210 -2.24 5.40 -2.65
CA TYR A 210 -0.98 5.46 -3.40
C TYR A 210 0.15 5.92 -2.50
N TYR A 211 1.31 5.30 -2.65
CA TYR A 211 2.53 5.70 -1.97
C TYR A 211 3.74 5.44 -2.87
N ASP A 212 4.85 6.10 -2.57
CA ASP A 212 6.10 5.86 -3.25
C ASP A 212 6.81 4.70 -2.56
N ARG A 213 7.01 3.63 -3.33
CA ARG A 213 7.72 2.43 -2.89
C ARG A 213 9.16 2.53 -3.37
N SER A 214 10.12 2.11 -2.55
CA SER A 214 11.53 2.15 -2.95
C SER A 214 12.32 0.89 -2.61
N ILE A 215 13.37 0.64 -3.37
CA ILE A 215 14.29 -0.49 -3.20
C ILE A 215 15.72 -0.03 -3.43
N PHE A 216 16.67 -0.68 -2.77
CA PHE A 216 18.09 -0.55 -3.06
C PHE A 216 18.52 -1.61 -4.07
N MET A 217 19.31 -1.21 -5.06
CA MET A 217 19.79 -2.09 -6.12
C MET A 217 21.31 -2.00 -6.23
N LYS A 218 21.97 -3.13 -6.41
CA LYS A 218 23.38 -3.26 -6.75
C LYS A 218 23.59 -3.14 -8.25
N SER A 219 22.64 -3.59 -9.06
CA SER A 219 22.65 -3.45 -10.52
C SER A 219 21.30 -2.93 -11.03
N ILE A 220 21.36 -1.83 -11.78
CA ILE A 220 20.21 -1.24 -12.50
C ILE A 220 20.45 -1.15 -14.01
N GLN A 221 21.43 -1.92 -14.51
CA GLN A 221 21.80 -1.93 -15.92
C GLN A 221 20.65 -2.50 -16.75
N PHE A 222 19.91 -1.63 -17.42
CA PHE A 222 18.93 -1.99 -18.44
C PHE A 222 19.60 -1.94 -19.82
N GLN A 223 19.68 -3.06 -20.53
CA GLN A 223 20.04 -3.06 -21.96
C GLN A 223 19.14 -4.01 -22.72
N ASN A 224 18.36 -3.45 -23.66
CA ASN A 224 17.40 -4.08 -24.58
C ASN A 224 16.49 -5.17 -23.97
N SER A 225 15.18 -4.96 -24.10
CA SER A 225 14.09 -5.80 -23.59
C SER A 225 14.06 -7.27 -24.07
N SER A 226 15.08 -7.74 -24.79
CA SER A 226 15.16 -9.08 -25.37
C SER A 226 15.88 -10.11 -24.51
N ASP A 227 16.73 -9.71 -23.56
CA ASP A 227 17.53 -10.64 -22.75
C ASP A 227 16.99 -10.71 -21.31
N ALA A 228 16.09 -11.67 -21.07
CA ALA A 228 15.57 -11.96 -19.74
C ALA A 228 16.72 -12.37 -18.80
N GLY A 229 16.84 -11.68 -17.66
CA GLY A 229 17.82 -11.99 -16.61
C GLY A 229 19.15 -11.22 -16.68
N LEU A 230 19.38 -10.37 -17.69
CA LEU A 230 20.53 -9.47 -17.66
C LEU A 230 20.37 -8.43 -16.54
N GLY A 231 21.42 -8.25 -15.75
CA GLY A 231 21.40 -7.35 -14.60
C GLY A 231 20.83 -7.98 -13.32
N GLU A 232 20.24 -9.18 -13.39
CA GLU A 232 19.89 -9.95 -12.20
C GLU A 232 21.17 -10.46 -11.53
N ILE A 233 21.37 -10.03 -10.29
CA ILE A 233 22.51 -10.46 -9.49
C ILE A 233 22.04 -10.96 -8.14
N PRO A 234 22.73 -11.96 -7.53
CA PRO A 234 22.31 -12.55 -6.26
C PRO A 234 22.14 -11.52 -5.13
N ALA A 235 22.91 -10.44 -5.16
CA ALA A 235 22.83 -9.37 -4.16
C ALA A 235 21.48 -8.65 -4.15
N ASP A 236 20.75 -8.63 -5.27
CA ASP A 236 19.46 -7.93 -5.40
C ASP A 236 18.25 -8.82 -5.11
N GLN A 237 18.45 -10.12 -4.87
CA GLN A 237 17.36 -11.05 -4.57
C GLN A 237 16.80 -10.85 -3.16
N ASN A 238 15.50 -11.13 -3.00
CA ASN A 238 14.79 -11.10 -1.70
C ASN A 238 14.91 -9.73 -1.01
N GLY A 239 14.36 -8.69 -1.63
CA GLY A 239 14.26 -7.34 -1.04
C GLY A 239 15.30 -6.34 -1.55
N GLY A 240 16.02 -6.65 -2.62
CA GLY A 240 17.08 -5.78 -3.15
C GLY A 240 18.41 -5.93 -2.43
N SER A 241 19.35 -5.05 -2.77
CA SER A 241 20.66 -4.94 -2.12
C SER A 241 20.53 -4.35 -0.72
N THR A 242 21.54 -4.60 0.11
CA THR A 242 21.75 -3.81 1.33
C THR A 242 22.11 -2.37 0.96
N PHE A 243 21.84 -1.42 1.85
CA PHE A 243 22.20 0.00 1.73
C PHE A 243 23.69 0.19 1.40
N VAL A 244 24.57 -0.53 2.09
CA VAL A 244 26.03 -0.46 1.89
C VAL A 244 26.45 -1.10 0.57
N GLY A 245 25.73 -2.14 0.13
CA GLY A 245 26.00 -2.81 -1.13
C GLY A 245 25.54 -2.02 -2.34
N ALA A 246 24.50 -1.19 -2.21
CA ALA A 246 23.75 -0.61 -3.31
C ALA A 246 24.57 0.37 -4.16
N THR A 247 24.29 0.38 -5.47
CA THR A 247 24.78 1.41 -6.40
C THR A 247 23.65 2.34 -6.84
N ALA A 248 22.41 2.02 -6.50
CA ALA A 248 21.24 2.84 -6.80
C ALA A 248 20.10 2.64 -5.81
N ARG A 249 19.24 3.65 -5.71
CA ARG A 249 17.91 3.58 -5.08
C ARG A 249 16.86 3.83 -6.15
N CYS A 250 15.94 2.89 -6.32
CA CYS A 250 14.84 2.98 -7.28
C CYS A 250 13.52 3.21 -6.55
N THR A 251 12.63 3.96 -7.19
CA THR A 251 11.32 4.35 -6.67
C THR A 251 10.23 4.06 -7.72
N TRP A 252 9.17 3.38 -7.29
CA TRP A 252 7.91 3.26 -8.01
C TRP A 252 6.96 4.30 -7.44
N ALA A 253 6.82 5.40 -8.17
CA ALA A 253 5.90 6.46 -7.78
C ALA A 253 4.46 5.95 -7.92
N GLN A 254 3.65 6.21 -6.90
CA GLN A 254 2.22 5.81 -6.85
C GLN A 254 1.98 4.30 -6.99
N THR A 255 2.69 3.53 -6.17
CA THR A 255 2.36 2.12 -5.93
C THR A 255 1.06 2.05 -5.15
N ARG A 256 0.15 1.17 -5.57
CA ARG A 256 -1.13 0.98 -4.90
C ARG A 256 -0.96 0.02 -3.74
N TYR A 257 -1.43 0.40 -2.56
CA TYR A 257 -1.57 -0.48 -1.40
C TYR A 257 -3.06 -0.70 -1.13
N LEU A 258 -3.57 -1.87 -1.50
CA LEU A 258 -4.98 -2.27 -1.37
C LEU A 258 -5.15 -3.24 -0.21
N VAL A 259 -6.11 -2.95 0.67
CA VAL A 259 -6.50 -3.81 1.79
C VAL A 259 -7.95 -4.24 1.64
N GLN A 260 -8.19 -5.54 1.76
CA GLN A 260 -9.52 -6.14 1.74
C GLN A 260 -9.72 -7.01 2.99
N ILE A 261 -10.78 -6.75 3.74
CA ILE A 261 -11.18 -7.46 4.97
C ILE A 261 -12.48 -8.18 4.67
N TRP A 262 -12.39 -9.49 4.42
CA TRP A 262 -13.49 -10.28 3.92
C TRP A 262 -14.50 -10.60 5.02
N THR A 263 -15.70 -10.05 4.91
CA THR A 263 -16.83 -10.36 5.81
C THR A 263 -17.66 -11.52 5.27
N ARG A 264 -17.62 -11.73 3.94
CA ARG A 264 -18.03 -12.93 3.22
C ARG A 264 -16.97 -13.26 2.15
N ALA A 265 -16.73 -14.55 1.95
CA ALA A 265 -15.74 -15.08 0.99
C ALA A 265 -16.22 -16.47 0.55
N GLY A 266 -17.43 -16.53 -0.01
CA GLY A 266 -18.15 -17.80 -0.24
C GLY A 266 -18.25 -18.65 1.03
N ASP A 267 -18.05 -19.97 0.91
CA ASP A 267 -18.04 -20.94 2.03
C ASP A 267 -16.85 -20.76 3.01
N ASN A 268 -15.88 -19.91 2.67
CA ASN A 268 -14.60 -19.78 3.37
C ASN A 268 -14.49 -18.58 4.31
N ALA A 269 -15.49 -17.69 4.39
CA ALA A 269 -15.50 -16.63 5.40
C ALA A 269 -15.87 -17.18 6.79
N LYS A 270 -14.93 -17.91 7.37
CA LYS A 270 -14.92 -18.25 8.79
C LYS A 270 -13.96 -17.29 9.48
N LEU A 271 -14.34 -16.86 10.68
CA LEU A 271 -13.42 -16.12 11.52
C LEU A 271 -12.17 -16.98 11.78
N LEU A 272 -11.01 -16.36 11.69
CA LEU A 272 -9.75 -16.97 12.06
C LEU A 272 -9.76 -17.24 13.57
N PRO A 273 -9.16 -18.36 14.03
CA PRO A 273 -9.09 -18.64 15.45
C PRO A 273 -8.30 -17.53 16.16
N ALA A 274 -8.72 -17.12 17.36
CA ALA A 274 -7.97 -16.13 18.11
C ALA A 274 -6.68 -16.75 18.67
N SER A 275 -5.56 -16.02 18.63
CA SER A 275 -4.39 -16.39 19.43
C SER A 275 -4.75 -16.32 20.92
N ASN A 276 -4.52 -17.43 21.64
CA ASN A 276 -4.73 -17.51 23.10
C ASN A 276 -3.56 -16.90 23.90
N ASP A 277 -2.50 -16.45 23.23
CA ASP A 277 -1.31 -15.94 23.88
C ASP A 277 -1.36 -14.42 23.99
N THR A 278 -1.29 -13.93 25.24
CA THR A 278 -1.37 -12.51 25.57
C THR A 278 0.00 -11.82 25.66
N SER A 279 1.11 -12.55 25.48
CA SER A 279 2.45 -11.97 25.52
C SER A 279 2.75 -11.18 24.23
N ARG A 280 3.39 -10.00 24.35
CA ARG A 280 3.73 -9.15 23.20
C ARG A 280 4.54 -9.86 22.12
N ASP A 281 5.42 -10.78 22.52
CA ASP A 281 6.26 -11.56 21.60
C ASP A 281 5.45 -12.64 20.85
N ALA A 282 4.36 -13.15 21.44
CA ALA A 282 3.48 -14.12 20.81
C ALA A 282 2.34 -13.50 19.98
N VAL A 283 2.17 -12.18 20.00
CA VAL A 283 1.15 -11.47 19.20
C VAL A 283 1.40 -11.61 17.69
N TYR A 284 2.64 -11.91 17.29
CA TYR A 284 3.03 -12.24 15.90
C TYR A 284 3.23 -13.73 15.64
N ASN A 285 2.73 -14.60 16.53
CA ASN A 285 2.52 -16.00 16.20
C ASN A 285 1.24 -16.14 15.37
N ARG A 286 1.27 -17.00 14.35
CA ARG A 286 0.09 -17.29 13.55
C ARG A 286 -1.06 -17.78 14.46
N PRO A 287 -2.31 -17.30 14.29
CA PRO A 287 -2.82 -16.43 13.21
C PRO A 287 -2.87 -14.92 13.53
N GLY A 288 -2.18 -14.45 14.57
CA GLY A 288 -2.33 -13.08 15.06
C GLY A 288 -3.65 -12.87 15.83
N THR A 289 -4.09 -11.62 15.92
CA THR A 289 -5.32 -11.23 16.65
C THR A 289 -6.44 -10.71 15.75
N PHE A 290 -6.16 -10.46 14.47
CA PHE A 290 -7.18 -10.01 13.51
C PHE A 290 -8.07 -11.19 13.08
N PRO A 291 -9.39 -11.15 13.35
CA PRO A 291 -10.27 -12.31 13.21
C PRO A 291 -10.81 -12.53 11.81
N TYR A 292 -10.73 -11.55 10.90
CA TYR A 292 -11.21 -11.71 9.53
C TYR A 292 -10.07 -12.16 8.60
N PRO A 293 -10.39 -12.97 7.57
CA PRO A 293 -9.50 -13.11 6.42
C PRO A 293 -9.23 -11.74 5.82
N LEU A 294 -7.96 -11.45 5.62
CA LEU A 294 -7.45 -10.17 5.15
C LEU A 294 -6.52 -10.42 3.97
N THR A 295 -6.69 -9.61 2.93
CA THR A 295 -5.83 -9.60 1.76
C THR A 295 -5.16 -8.23 1.65
N ILE A 296 -3.84 -8.23 1.54
CA ILE A 296 -3.05 -7.03 1.23
C ILE A 296 -2.44 -7.22 -0.14
N THR A 297 -2.61 -6.22 -1.01
CA THR A 297 -2.09 -6.24 -2.37
C THR A 297 -1.24 -5.00 -2.62
N LEU A 298 -0.04 -5.21 -3.18
CA LEU A 298 0.77 -4.19 -3.81
C LEU A 298 0.73 -4.38 -5.31
N ASP A 299 0.32 -3.34 -6.03
CA ASP A 299 0.30 -3.35 -7.48
C ASP A 299 0.57 -1.97 -8.07
N ARG A 300 0.51 -1.90 -9.40
CA ARG A 300 0.82 -0.72 -10.20
C ARG A 300 -0.40 -0.13 -10.89
N HIS A 301 -1.61 -0.51 -10.47
CA HIS A 301 -2.85 0.04 -11.01
C HIS A 301 -3.13 1.45 -10.49
N GLY A 302 -3.87 2.25 -11.26
CA GLY A 302 -4.31 3.58 -10.86
C GLY A 302 -3.21 4.63 -10.70
N GLY A 303 -3.54 5.71 -10.02
CA GLY A 303 -2.63 6.82 -9.73
C GLY A 303 -2.92 8.06 -10.57
N ASP A 304 -1.92 8.93 -10.68
CA ASP A 304 -1.96 10.16 -11.44
C ASP A 304 -1.05 10.06 -12.66
N GLN A 305 -1.54 10.50 -13.81
CA GLN A 305 -0.82 10.37 -15.06
C GLN A 305 0.53 11.09 -15.06
N SER A 306 0.62 12.27 -14.45
CA SER A 306 1.85 13.07 -14.43
C SER A 306 2.89 12.55 -13.44
N SER A 307 2.47 11.72 -12.48
CA SER A 307 3.34 11.22 -11.41
C SER A 307 3.66 9.73 -11.53
N LYS A 308 2.93 8.97 -12.36
CA LYS A 308 3.11 7.53 -12.50
C LYS A 308 4.38 7.19 -13.30
N MET A 309 5.43 6.77 -12.60
CA MET A 309 6.71 6.43 -13.20
C MET A 309 7.53 5.51 -12.29
N VAL A 310 8.59 4.93 -12.86
CA VAL A 310 9.67 4.26 -12.12
C VAL A 310 10.97 4.98 -12.45
N TYR A 311 11.72 5.34 -11.42
CA TYR A 311 12.99 6.05 -11.59
C TYR A 311 14.01 5.59 -10.56
N CYS A 312 15.28 5.75 -10.89
CA CYS A 312 16.39 5.46 -9.98
C CYS A 312 17.34 6.63 -9.89
N TYR A 313 17.98 6.73 -8.73
CA TYR A 313 19.13 7.58 -8.49
C TYR A 313 20.34 6.71 -8.14
N GLY A 314 21.48 7.00 -8.77
CA GLY A 314 22.76 6.41 -8.43
C GLY A 314 23.21 6.81 -7.02
N MET A 315 23.96 5.92 -6.38
CA MET A 315 24.51 6.08 -5.04
C MET A 315 26.04 6.03 -5.07
N ASP A 316 26.68 6.87 -4.26
CA ASP A 316 28.13 6.78 -4.03
C ASP A 316 28.48 5.71 -2.98
N GLU A 317 29.78 5.43 -2.81
CA GLU A 317 30.29 4.43 -1.85
C GLU A 317 29.93 4.75 -0.38
N ARG A 318 29.47 5.96 -0.09
CA ARG A 318 29.01 6.40 1.24
C ARG A 318 27.48 6.33 1.37
N GLY A 319 26.78 5.80 0.38
CA GLY A 319 25.33 5.68 0.34
C GLY A 319 24.61 7.01 0.13
N ARG A 320 25.28 8.03 -0.43
CA ARG A 320 24.65 9.32 -0.78
C ARG A 320 24.12 9.29 -2.20
N ILE A 321 22.98 9.95 -2.41
CA ILE A 321 22.40 10.09 -3.74
C ILE A 321 23.26 11.01 -4.61
N VAL A 322 23.62 10.53 -5.80
CA VAL A 322 24.26 11.32 -6.85
C VAL A 322 23.14 11.87 -7.74
N ALA A 323 22.67 13.09 -7.44
CA ALA A 323 21.47 13.67 -8.04
C ALA A 323 21.48 13.74 -9.58
N GLU A 324 22.66 13.89 -10.18
CA GLU A 324 22.83 13.91 -11.65
C GLU A 324 22.76 12.51 -12.28
N ASN A 325 23.02 11.47 -11.50
CA ASN A 325 22.92 10.09 -11.97
C ASN A 325 21.49 9.58 -11.75
N LYS A 326 20.55 10.11 -12.52
CA LYS A 326 19.13 9.73 -12.45
C LYS A 326 18.64 9.18 -13.78
N MET A 327 17.73 8.23 -13.72
CA MET A 327 17.18 7.62 -14.92
C MET A 327 15.77 7.06 -14.69
N PHE A 328 14.99 7.01 -15.75
CA PHE A 328 13.76 6.23 -15.77
C PHE A 328 14.07 4.75 -15.90
N GLN A 329 13.19 3.93 -15.33
CA GLN A 329 13.18 2.49 -15.56
C GLN A 329 11.93 2.11 -16.34
N ALA A 330 12.09 1.15 -17.25
CA ALA A 330 10.98 0.60 -18.00
C ALA A 330 10.12 -0.29 -17.08
N GLU A 331 8.81 -0.13 -17.20
CA GLU A 331 7.83 -0.92 -16.48
C GLU A 331 6.74 -1.41 -17.45
N THR A 332 6.65 -2.72 -17.61
CA THR A 332 5.65 -3.37 -18.45
C THR A 332 4.39 -3.64 -17.62
N ARG A 333 3.56 -2.61 -17.45
CA ARG A 333 2.30 -2.71 -16.66
C ARG A 333 1.26 -3.67 -17.28
N SER A 334 1.43 -4.14 -18.51
CA SER A 334 0.59 -5.17 -19.13
C SER A 334 1.11 -6.60 -18.96
N PHE A 335 2.25 -6.78 -18.28
CA PHE A 335 2.87 -8.10 -18.12
C PHE A 335 1.89 -9.09 -17.46
N GLN A 336 1.75 -10.28 -18.05
CA GLN A 336 0.82 -11.34 -17.64
C GLN A 336 -0.67 -10.91 -17.49
N GLY A 337 -1.10 -9.84 -18.16
CA GLY A 337 -2.48 -9.40 -18.08
C GLY A 337 -2.89 -8.39 -19.14
N LYS A 338 -3.95 -7.63 -18.86
CA LYS A 338 -4.45 -6.58 -19.74
C LYS A 338 -4.38 -5.23 -19.03
N LEU A 339 -4.17 -4.18 -19.80
CA LEU A 339 -4.29 -2.80 -19.33
C LEU A 339 -5.57 -2.16 -19.87
N VAL A 340 -6.17 -1.35 -19.02
CA VAL A 340 -7.28 -0.44 -19.35
C VAL A 340 -6.79 0.98 -19.08
N ASN A 341 -6.96 1.88 -20.06
CA ASN A 341 -6.47 3.25 -19.99
C ASN A 341 -5.00 3.36 -19.54
N PRO A 342 -4.05 2.75 -20.27
CA PRO A 342 -2.65 2.76 -19.88
C PRO A 342 -2.13 4.20 -19.83
N SER A 343 -1.57 4.61 -18.69
CA SER A 343 -0.88 5.88 -18.59
C SER A 343 0.36 5.85 -19.48
N LYS A 344 0.67 6.98 -20.12
CA LYS A 344 1.91 7.13 -20.90
C LYS A 344 3.04 7.77 -20.11
N GLY A 345 2.92 7.75 -18.77
CA GLY A 345 3.83 8.42 -17.86
C GLY A 345 3.78 9.94 -18.02
N PRO A 346 4.81 10.64 -17.53
CA PRO A 346 4.84 12.10 -17.52
C PRO A 346 5.06 12.74 -18.90
N PHE A 347 5.26 11.94 -19.97
CA PHE A 347 5.66 12.43 -21.29
C PHE A 347 4.49 12.75 -22.22
N GLU A 348 3.35 12.09 -22.04
CA GLU A 348 2.18 12.29 -22.88
C GLU A 348 0.90 12.25 -22.05
N ASN A 349 -0.03 13.16 -22.35
CA ASN A 349 -1.39 13.12 -21.81
C ASN A 349 -2.21 12.05 -22.53
N VAL A 350 -3.06 11.33 -21.79
CA VAL A 350 -3.96 10.30 -22.31
C VAL A 350 -5.36 10.82 -22.10
N THR A 351 -6.08 11.04 -23.19
CA THR A 351 -7.49 11.42 -23.12
C THR A 351 -8.30 10.18 -22.74
N VAL A 352 -8.70 10.08 -21.47
CA VAL A 352 -9.57 9.01 -21.00
C VAL A 352 -11.03 9.43 -21.16
N SER A 353 -11.83 8.62 -21.85
CA SER A 353 -13.24 8.94 -22.05
C SER A 353 -14.06 8.67 -20.77
N PRO A 354 -15.13 9.43 -20.50
CA PRO A 354 -16.10 9.10 -19.46
C PRO A 354 -16.70 7.70 -19.52
N ALA A 355 -16.83 7.12 -20.72
CA ALA A 355 -17.35 5.77 -20.89
C ALA A 355 -16.34 4.68 -20.46
N ASP A 356 -15.05 4.98 -20.56
CA ASP A 356 -13.94 4.09 -20.23
C ASP A 356 -13.42 4.27 -18.79
N GLY A 357 -13.99 5.19 -18.00
CA GLY A 357 -13.53 5.46 -16.63
C GLY A 357 -13.53 6.92 -16.19
N GLY A 358 -13.84 7.87 -17.07
CA GLY A 358 -13.78 9.29 -16.72
C GLY A 358 -12.37 9.86 -16.71
N PRO A 359 -12.25 11.19 -16.54
CA PRO A 359 -10.97 11.89 -16.47
C PRO A 359 -10.10 11.51 -15.25
N GLY A 360 -10.47 10.46 -14.49
CA GLY A 360 -9.92 10.19 -13.16
C GLY A 360 -9.22 8.84 -12.97
N GLY A 361 -9.18 7.95 -13.97
CA GLY A 361 -8.62 6.60 -13.80
C GLY A 361 -7.67 6.16 -14.91
N ILE A 362 -6.49 5.65 -14.52
CA ILE A 362 -5.45 5.11 -15.41
C ILE A 362 -5.01 3.71 -14.95
N ASP A 363 -4.35 2.97 -15.83
CA ASP A 363 -3.72 1.69 -15.51
C ASP A 363 -4.65 0.69 -14.82
N GLY A 364 -5.90 0.59 -15.26
CA GLY A 364 -6.80 -0.48 -14.84
C GLY A 364 -6.42 -1.83 -15.46
N GLY A 365 -7.14 -2.90 -15.09
CA GLY A 365 -6.99 -4.22 -15.69
C GLY A 365 -6.35 -5.24 -14.74
N THR A 366 -5.56 -6.18 -15.26
CA THR A 366 -5.09 -7.36 -14.51
C THR A 366 -3.60 -7.65 -14.65
N GLY A 367 -2.85 -6.78 -15.35
CA GLY A 367 -1.43 -6.98 -15.62
C GLY A 367 -0.52 -6.18 -14.69
N GLY A 368 0.78 -6.42 -14.82
CA GLY A 368 1.83 -5.62 -14.17
C GLY A 368 2.41 -6.28 -12.93
N CYS A 369 3.13 -5.49 -12.15
CA CYS A 369 3.78 -5.99 -10.95
C CYS A 369 2.77 -6.27 -9.84
N LEU A 370 2.97 -7.37 -9.10
CA LEU A 370 2.04 -7.79 -8.06
C LEU A 370 2.78 -8.38 -6.86
N CYS A 371 2.34 -8.04 -5.66
CA CYS A 371 2.54 -8.82 -4.45
C CYS A 371 1.22 -8.95 -3.71
N LYS A 372 0.83 -10.17 -3.32
CA LYS A 372 -0.45 -10.40 -2.64
C LYS A 372 -0.27 -11.34 -1.45
N TRP A 373 -0.69 -10.88 -0.27
CA TRP A 373 -0.62 -11.64 0.98
C TRP A 373 -1.99 -11.92 1.58
N GLN A 374 -2.12 -13.07 2.25
CA GLN A 374 -3.33 -13.50 2.95
C GLN A 374 -2.98 -14.18 4.29
N ASN A 375 -3.75 -13.93 5.36
CA ASN A 375 -3.51 -14.51 6.70
C ASN A 375 -4.21 -15.84 6.96
#